data_AF-A0A2N2JIR9-F1
#
_entry.id   AF-A0A2N2JIR9-F1
#
_cell.length_a   1.000
_cell.length_b   1.000
_cell.length_c   1.000
_cell.angle_alpha   90.00
_cell.angle_beta   90.00
_cell.angle_gamma   90.00
#
_symmetry.space_group_name_H-M   'P 1'
#
loop_
_entity.id
_entity.type
_entity.pdbx_description
1 polymer ?
#
loop_
_entity_poly.entity_id
_entity_poly.type
_entity_poly.pdbx_seq_one_letter_code
_entity_poly.pdbx_strand_id
1 'polypeptide(L)'
;METKSVLLTATAKVDATSLEVRYTASNQTDGAILLVNRVQRWNDGGHQVYDDRFYTVVAGEDLRLTAAYLTVPDHVDVETPDMPLVTRVAPGATYTGVLRARLPLEPYHPYPGVVRYAEQTVTYKNVLVVIGWLPERAGRVTEKDDGEGGKHLYVDHSVAARDQRLAIAPLSATFPTHVAPAR
;
A
#
# COMPACT_ATOMS: atom_id res chain seq x y z
N MET A 1 -14.53 19.63 -16.92
CA MET A 1 -13.18 19.74 -16.34
C MET A 1 -12.81 18.38 -15.80
N GLU A 2 -11.78 17.76 -16.36
CA GLU A 2 -11.25 16.48 -15.84
C GLU A 2 -10.64 16.74 -14.45
N THR A 3 -11.01 15.95 -13.45
CA THR A 3 -10.45 16.12 -12.11
C THR A 3 -9.05 15.54 -12.11
N LYS A 4 -8.04 16.42 -12.17
CA LYS A 4 -6.63 16.05 -12.05
C LYS A 4 -6.41 15.17 -10.80
N SER A 5 -5.79 14.01 -10.99
CA SER A 5 -5.55 13.02 -9.94
C SER A 5 -4.13 12.47 -10.02
N VAL A 6 -3.85 11.43 -9.23
CA VAL A 6 -2.63 10.63 -9.39
C VAL A 6 -2.89 9.58 -10.45
N LEU A 7 -2.06 9.54 -11.49
CA LEU A 7 -2.05 8.46 -12.47
C LEU A 7 -1.08 7.37 -12.00
N LEU A 8 -1.57 6.14 -11.84
CA LEU A 8 -0.76 4.99 -11.48
C LEU A 8 -0.63 4.06 -12.69
N THR A 9 0.58 3.58 -12.93
CA THR A 9 0.87 2.47 -13.85
C THR A 9 1.68 1.41 -13.12
N ALA A 10 1.52 0.15 -13.50
CA ALA A 10 2.26 -0.95 -12.90
C ALA A 10 2.57 -2.07 -13.90
N THR A 11 3.70 -2.73 -13.69
CA THR A 11 4.13 -3.93 -14.41
C THR A 11 4.64 -4.95 -13.43
N ALA A 12 4.50 -6.24 -13.75
CA ALA A 12 5.00 -7.32 -12.92
C ALA A 12 6.04 -8.16 -13.64
N LYS A 13 7.02 -8.62 -12.88
CA LYS A 13 7.86 -9.77 -13.18
C LYS A 13 7.50 -10.87 -12.20
N VAL A 14 7.23 -12.06 -12.71
CA VAL A 14 6.87 -13.24 -11.92
C VAL A 14 7.81 -14.37 -12.29
N ASP A 15 8.31 -15.06 -11.28
CA ASP A 15 8.99 -16.35 -11.43
C ASP A 15 8.31 -17.42 -10.56
N ALA A 16 8.94 -18.58 -10.40
CA ALA A 16 8.35 -19.72 -9.71
C ALA A 16 8.02 -19.45 -8.23
N THR A 17 8.72 -18.55 -7.56
CA THR A 17 8.57 -18.32 -6.11
C THR A 17 8.46 -16.85 -5.71
N SER A 18 8.57 -15.92 -6.67
CA SER A 18 8.60 -14.50 -6.39
C SER A 18 7.75 -13.67 -7.35
N LEU A 19 7.24 -12.58 -6.81
CA LEU A 19 6.54 -11.51 -7.51
C LEU A 19 7.31 -10.21 -7.26
N GLU A 20 7.68 -9.52 -8.34
CA GLU A 20 8.21 -8.15 -8.31
C GLU A 20 7.31 -7.24 -9.15
N VAL A 21 6.72 -6.23 -8.53
CA VAL A 21 5.86 -5.25 -9.18
C VAL A 21 6.57 -3.90 -9.21
N ARG A 22 6.82 -3.36 -10.40
CA ARG A 22 7.30 -1.98 -10.59
C ARG A 22 6.11 -1.08 -10.86
N TYR A 23 5.99 0.04 -10.15
CA TYR A 23 4.93 1.01 -10.36
C TYR A 23 5.47 2.43 -10.53
N THR A 24 4.72 3.26 -11.25
CA THR A 24 4.98 4.69 -11.39
C THR A 24 3.71 5.47 -11.03
N ALA A 25 3.84 6.38 -10.07
CA ALA A 25 2.80 7.32 -9.67
C ALA A 25 3.15 8.71 -10.21
N SER A 26 2.33 9.24 -11.10
CA SER A 26 2.47 10.58 -11.66
C SER A 26 1.49 11.55 -10.98
N ASN A 27 2.02 12.61 -10.38
CA ASN A 27 1.20 13.66 -9.79
C ASN A 27 0.70 14.62 -10.87
N GLN A 28 -0.54 14.45 -11.32
CA GLN A 28 -1.16 15.35 -12.31
C GLN A 28 -1.92 16.50 -11.65
N THR A 29 -1.88 16.62 -10.32
CA THR A 29 -2.53 17.69 -9.58
C THR A 29 -1.71 18.98 -9.63
N ASP A 30 -2.34 20.11 -9.29
CA ASP A 30 -1.68 21.42 -9.26
C ASP A 30 -0.85 21.65 -7.99
N GLY A 31 -0.89 20.72 -7.02
CA GLY A 31 -0.21 20.81 -5.73
C GLY A 31 0.69 19.61 -5.48
N ALA A 32 1.58 19.73 -4.48
CA ALA A 32 2.33 18.58 -4.02
C ALA A 32 1.38 17.55 -3.38
N ILE A 33 1.72 16.28 -3.53
CA ILE A 33 1.03 15.16 -2.90
C ILE A 33 1.98 14.42 -1.96
N LEU A 34 1.39 13.65 -1.07
CA LEU A 34 2.06 12.70 -0.18
C LEU A 34 1.59 11.31 -0.59
N LEU A 35 2.47 10.50 -1.17
CA LEU A 35 2.18 9.10 -1.45
C LEU A 35 2.31 8.29 -0.16
N VAL A 36 1.26 7.58 0.24
CA VAL A 36 1.30 6.61 1.33
C VAL A 36 1.75 5.29 0.73
N ASN A 37 3.06 5.05 0.71
CA ASN A 37 3.65 4.01 -0.14
C ASN A 37 4.66 3.11 0.58
N ARG A 38 4.65 3.12 1.91
CA ARG A 38 5.52 2.30 2.75
C ARG A 38 4.69 1.57 3.79
N VAL A 39 5.06 0.33 4.05
CA VAL A 39 4.40 -0.50 5.07
C VAL A 39 5.29 -0.54 6.29
N GLN A 40 4.69 -0.40 7.46
CA GLN A 40 5.35 -0.59 8.74
C GLN A 40 4.91 -1.90 9.39
N ARG A 41 5.81 -2.49 10.17
CA ARG A 41 5.48 -3.63 11.04
C ARG A 41 6.15 -3.47 12.40
N TRP A 42 5.41 -3.77 13.44
CA TRP A 42 5.97 -3.94 14.78
C TRP A 42 6.52 -5.36 14.94
N ASN A 43 7.74 -5.48 15.47
CA ASN A 43 8.33 -6.75 15.87
C ASN A 43 9.05 -6.60 17.23
N ASP A 44 9.59 -7.69 17.75
CA ASP A 44 10.30 -7.70 19.05
C ASP A 44 11.54 -6.78 19.07
N GLY A 45 12.07 -6.41 17.90
CA GLY A 45 13.17 -5.46 17.71
C GLY A 45 12.72 -4.01 17.52
N GLY A 46 11.41 -3.73 17.55
CA GLY A 46 10.85 -2.39 17.39
C GLY A 46 10.13 -2.18 16.07
N HIS A 47 10.19 -0.94 15.58
CA HIS A 47 9.49 -0.51 14.38
C HIS A 47 10.34 -0.74 13.14
N GLN A 48 9.84 -1.53 12.19
CA GLN A 48 10.51 -1.75 10.92
C GLN A 48 9.69 -1.18 9.76
N VAL A 49 10.35 -0.37 8.93
CA VAL A 49 9.79 0.20 7.71
C VAL A 49 10.23 -0.62 6.51
N TYR A 50 9.27 -0.92 5.63
CA TYR A 50 9.54 -1.63 4.39
C TYR A 50 9.05 -0.82 3.19
N ASP A 51 9.99 -0.43 2.33
CA ASP A 51 9.74 0.29 1.09
C ASP A 51 9.16 -0.60 -0.03
N ASP A 52 9.32 -1.93 0.09
CA ASP A 52 8.94 -2.88 -0.96
C ASP A 52 7.83 -3.87 -0.56
N ARG A 53 7.17 -3.63 0.58
CA ARG A 53 6.06 -4.48 1.05
C ARG A 53 4.71 -3.87 0.72
N PHE A 54 3.69 -4.72 0.71
CA PHE A 54 2.29 -4.36 0.52
C PHE A 54 1.38 -5.32 1.28
N TYR A 55 0.15 -4.88 1.53
CA TYR A 55 -0.94 -5.73 2.01
C TYR A 55 -1.63 -6.43 0.84
N THR A 56 -1.96 -7.70 1.01
CA THR A 56 -2.71 -8.48 0.02
C THR A 56 -4.18 -8.50 0.46
N VAL A 57 -5.01 -7.66 -0.16
CA VAL A 57 -6.42 -7.48 0.21
C VAL A 57 -7.33 -8.06 -0.88
N VAL A 58 -8.25 -8.93 -0.49
CA VAL A 58 -9.28 -9.46 -1.38
C VAL A 58 -10.50 -8.54 -1.35
N ALA A 59 -10.96 -8.08 -2.51
CA ALA A 59 -12.11 -7.19 -2.62
C ALA A 59 -13.04 -7.69 -3.74
N GLY A 60 -14.06 -8.47 -3.37
CA GLY A 60 -14.91 -9.15 -4.35
C GLY A 60 -14.10 -10.18 -5.13
N GLU A 61 -14.05 -10.01 -6.45
CA GLU A 61 -13.30 -10.89 -7.37
C GLU A 61 -11.86 -10.40 -7.66
N ASP A 62 -11.46 -9.27 -7.06
CA ASP A 62 -10.15 -8.66 -7.31
C ASP A 62 -9.17 -8.96 -6.17
N LEU A 63 -7.92 -9.21 -6.54
CA LEU A 63 -6.78 -9.21 -5.62
C LEU A 63 -6.09 -7.84 -5.66
N ARG A 64 -5.98 -7.17 -4.52
CA ARG A 64 -5.34 -5.85 -4.41
C ARG A 64 -4.01 -5.94 -3.69
N LEU A 65 -2.94 -5.57 -4.38
CA LEU A 65 -1.61 -5.35 -3.81
C LEU A 65 -1.55 -3.89 -3.32
N THR A 66 -1.77 -3.69 -2.03
CA THR A 66 -2.09 -2.39 -1.45
C THR A 66 -0.92 -1.85 -0.62
N ALA A 67 -0.33 -0.75 -1.06
CA ALA A 67 0.50 0.11 -0.21
C ALA A 67 -0.29 1.40 0.02
N ALA A 68 -1.03 1.44 1.12
CA ALA A 68 -1.87 2.56 1.52
C ALA A 68 -2.14 2.45 3.03
N TYR A 69 -2.62 3.53 3.64
CA TYR A 69 -3.15 3.44 5.00
C TYR A 69 -4.45 2.62 4.98
N LEU A 70 -4.52 1.61 5.84
CA LEU A 70 -5.72 0.82 6.07
C LEU A 70 -6.32 1.28 7.40
N THR A 71 -7.57 1.73 7.37
CA THR A 71 -8.24 2.23 8.57
C THR A 71 -8.47 1.11 9.57
N VAL A 72 -8.26 1.39 10.86
CA VAL A 72 -8.65 0.49 11.95
C VAL A 72 -10.16 0.24 11.85
N PRO A 73 -10.60 -1.02 11.71
CA PRO A 73 -12.02 -1.34 11.71
C PRO A 73 -12.65 -1.05 13.07
N ASP A 74 -13.92 -0.62 13.08
CA ASP A 74 -14.66 -0.27 14.30
C ASP A 74 -14.73 -1.39 15.36
N HIS A 75 -14.55 -2.65 14.95
CA HIS A 75 -14.60 -3.83 15.83
C HIS A 75 -13.22 -4.28 16.33
N VAL A 76 -12.14 -3.60 15.95
CA VAL A 76 -10.77 -3.92 16.37
C VAL A 76 -10.30 -2.85 17.34
N ASP A 77 -9.92 -3.27 18.54
CA ASP A 77 -9.25 -2.41 19.51
C ASP A 77 -7.73 -2.45 19.27
N VAL A 78 -7.10 -1.28 19.21
CA VAL A 78 -5.66 -1.13 19.00
C VAL A 78 -5.10 -0.11 19.99
N GLU A 79 -3.95 -0.43 20.59
CA GLU A 79 -3.27 0.49 21.51
C GLU A 79 -2.87 1.80 20.81
N THR A 80 -2.39 1.71 19.57
CA THR A 80 -2.09 2.87 18.73
C THR A 80 -2.23 2.49 17.24
N PRO A 81 -2.98 3.26 16.43
CA PRO A 81 -3.05 3.04 14.99
C PRO A 81 -1.70 3.24 14.30
N ASP A 82 -1.52 2.58 13.17
CA ASP A 82 -0.32 2.78 12.35
C ASP A 82 -0.20 4.25 11.91
N MET A 83 1.02 4.80 11.92
CA MET A 83 1.28 6.13 11.40
C MET A 83 1.68 6.02 9.93
N PRO A 84 0.87 6.53 8.99
CA PRO A 84 1.19 6.42 7.57
C PRO A 84 2.49 7.15 7.24
N LEU A 85 3.42 6.39 6.68
CA LEU A 85 4.66 6.87 6.10
C LEU A 85 4.40 7.38 4.69
N VAL A 86 4.99 8.54 4.38
CA VAL A 86 4.73 9.22 3.12
C VAL A 86 5.97 9.62 2.34
N THR A 87 5.82 9.66 1.02
CA THR A 87 6.78 10.25 0.10
C THR A 87 6.17 11.49 -0.55
N ARG A 88 6.85 12.64 -0.44
CA ARG A 88 6.43 13.88 -1.11
C ARG A 88 6.70 13.81 -2.62
N VAL A 89 5.71 14.16 -3.44
CA VAL A 89 5.84 14.25 -4.91
C VAL A 89 5.33 15.61 -5.37
N ALA A 90 6.21 16.38 -6.02
CA ALA A 90 5.91 17.71 -6.53
C ALA A 90 4.84 17.69 -7.65
N PRO A 91 4.16 18.81 -7.94
CA PRO A 91 3.26 18.92 -9.10
C PRO A 91 3.98 18.53 -10.40
N GLY A 92 3.34 17.70 -11.23
CA GLY A 92 3.91 17.22 -12.50
C GLY A 92 5.04 16.20 -12.38
N ALA A 93 5.52 15.91 -11.16
CA ALA A 93 6.58 14.94 -10.94
C ALA A 93 6.05 13.49 -10.90
N THR A 94 6.98 12.56 -11.06
CA THR A 94 6.72 11.11 -10.98
C THR A 94 7.54 10.48 -9.87
N TYR A 95 6.94 9.52 -9.17
CA TYR A 95 7.64 8.61 -8.27
C TYR A 95 7.60 7.19 -8.85
N THR A 96 8.71 6.47 -8.73
CA THR A 96 8.80 5.06 -9.13
C THR A 96 9.14 4.21 -7.91
N GLY A 97 8.40 3.14 -7.70
CA GLY A 97 8.61 2.20 -6.60
C GLY A 97 8.59 0.75 -7.06
N VAL A 98 9.02 -0.13 -6.15
CA VAL A 98 9.03 -1.58 -6.36
C VAL A 98 8.37 -2.25 -5.17
N LEU A 99 7.48 -3.19 -5.44
CA LEU A 99 6.82 -4.05 -4.46
C LEU A 99 7.24 -5.50 -4.69
N ARG A 100 7.48 -6.25 -3.62
CA ARG A 100 7.97 -7.63 -3.66
C ARG A 100 7.20 -8.55 -2.71
N ALA A 101 6.96 -9.76 -3.18
CA ALA A 101 6.39 -10.83 -2.36
C ALA A 101 6.90 -12.20 -2.80
N ARG A 102 6.77 -13.17 -1.89
CA ARG A 102 6.92 -14.59 -2.23
C ARG A 102 5.58 -15.15 -2.69
N LEU A 103 5.62 -16.18 -3.53
CA LEU A 103 4.47 -16.94 -3.99
C LEU A 103 4.37 -18.29 -3.26
N PRO A 104 3.17 -18.83 -3.02
CA PRO A 104 1.85 -18.22 -3.25
C PRO A 104 1.65 -16.96 -2.40
N LEU A 105 0.80 -16.04 -2.86
CA LEU A 105 0.47 -14.86 -2.06
C LEU A 105 -0.40 -15.32 -0.89
N GLU A 106 -0.23 -14.73 0.28
CA GLU A 106 -1.13 -14.93 1.41
C GLU A 106 -1.94 -13.65 1.61
N PRO A 107 -3.27 -13.72 1.85
CA PRO A 107 -4.03 -12.56 2.24
C PRO A 107 -3.43 -12.03 3.52
N TYR A 108 -3.23 -10.72 3.58
CA TYR A 108 -2.65 -10.11 4.76
C TYR A 108 -3.23 -8.73 4.96
N HIS A 109 -3.67 -8.49 6.19
CA HIS A 109 -4.19 -7.23 6.67
C HIS A 109 -3.60 -6.97 8.05
N PRO A 110 -3.25 -5.71 8.38
CA PRO A 110 -2.57 -5.39 9.64
C PRO A 110 -3.46 -5.65 10.86
N TYR A 111 -4.78 -5.60 10.67
CA TYR A 111 -5.76 -5.85 11.73
C TYR A 111 -6.33 -7.28 11.64
N PRO A 112 -6.19 -8.09 12.71
CA PRO A 112 -6.76 -9.43 12.79
C PRO A 112 -8.28 -9.44 12.57
N GLY A 113 -8.82 -10.54 12.02
CA GLY A 113 -10.25 -10.74 11.86
C GLY A 113 -10.92 -9.98 10.69
N VAL A 114 -10.20 -9.05 10.04
CA VAL A 114 -10.72 -8.30 8.88
C VAL A 114 -10.73 -9.13 7.62
N VAL A 115 -9.66 -9.88 7.39
CA VAL A 115 -9.54 -10.70 6.20
C VAL A 115 -10.13 -12.07 6.47
N ARG A 116 -11.11 -12.44 5.65
CA ARG A 116 -11.52 -13.83 5.52
C ARG A 116 -10.52 -14.53 4.62
N TYR A 117 -9.76 -15.44 5.21
CA TYR A 117 -8.89 -16.31 4.45
C TYR A 117 -9.73 -17.23 3.57
N ALA A 118 -9.26 -17.46 2.35
CA ALA A 118 -9.89 -18.43 1.49
C ALA A 118 -9.64 -19.83 2.08
N GLU A 119 -10.69 -20.64 2.23
CA GLU A 119 -10.57 -22.04 2.69
C GLU A 119 -9.84 -22.92 1.65
N GLN A 120 -9.81 -22.46 0.40
CA GLN A 120 -9.18 -23.12 -0.73
C GLN A 120 -8.35 -22.13 -1.54
N THR A 121 -7.37 -22.65 -2.27
CA THR A 121 -6.59 -21.88 -3.21
C THR A 121 -7.48 -21.27 -4.29
N VAL A 122 -7.53 -19.93 -4.35
CA VAL A 122 -8.23 -19.17 -5.40
C VAL A 122 -7.22 -18.66 -6.41
N THR A 123 -7.60 -18.56 -7.68
CA THR A 123 -6.84 -17.84 -8.73
C THR A 123 -7.62 -16.61 -9.16
N TYR A 124 -7.00 -15.44 -9.04
CA TYR A 124 -7.61 -14.14 -9.35
C TYR A 124 -7.26 -13.70 -10.76
N LYS A 125 -8.29 -13.36 -11.55
CA LYS A 125 -8.12 -12.86 -12.93
C LYS A 125 -7.72 -11.39 -12.96
N ASN A 126 -8.19 -10.63 -11.98
CA ASN A 126 -7.90 -9.22 -11.83
C ASN A 126 -6.96 -9.01 -10.65
N VAL A 127 -5.76 -8.52 -10.93
CA VAL A 127 -4.82 -8.08 -9.91
C VAL A 127 -4.60 -6.59 -10.07
N LEU A 128 -4.82 -5.85 -8.99
CA LEU A 128 -4.72 -4.40 -8.96
C LEU A 128 -3.60 -3.97 -8.02
N VAL A 129 -2.82 -2.98 -8.45
CA VAL A 129 -1.91 -2.25 -7.56
C VAL A 129 -2.65 -1.03 -7.05
N VAL A 130 -2.62 -0.84 -5.72
CA VAL A 130 -3.31 0.25 -5.05
C VAL A 130 -2.30 1.03 -4.22
N ILE A 131 -2.11 2.31 -4.56
CA ILE A 131 -1.24 3.22 -3.82
C ILE A 131 -2.07 4.33 -3.20
N GLY A 132 -1.92 4.54 -1.89
CA GLY A 132 -2.56 5.64 -1.17
C GLY A 132 -1.89 6.97 -1.49
N TRP A 133 -2.67 8.06 -1.52
CA TRP A 133 -2.12 9.40 -1.63
C TRP A 133 -3.00 10.45 -0.95
N LEU A 134 -2.37 11.54 -0.53
CA LEU A 134 -3.00 12.69 0.11
C LEU A 134 -2.56 13.97 -0.60
N PRO A 135 -3.42 14.98 -0.76
CA PRO A 135 -2.95 16.34 -0.98
C PRO A 135 -2.05 16.74 0.19
N GLU A 136 -0.91 17.38 -0.06
CA GLU A 136 0.00 17.79 1.01
C GLU A 136 -0.66 18.67 2.08
N ARG A 137 -1.59 19.53 1.66
CA ARG A 137 -2.36 20.40 2.55
C ARG A 137 -3.34 19.66 3.47
N ALA A 138 -3.53 18.35 3.32
CA ALA A 138 -4.47 17.58 4.13
C ALA A 138 -4.05 17.47 5.60
N GLY A 139 -2.74 17.55 5.88
CA GLY A 139 -2.25 17.51 7.25
C GLY A 139 -0.80 17.91 7.38
N ARG A 140 -0.39 18.11 8.63
CA ARG A 140 1.01 18.39 8.96
C ARG A 140 1.84 17.13 8.70
N VAL A 141 2.95 17.32 8.00
CA VAL A 141 3.99 16.28 7.85
C VAL A 141 5.00 16.43 8.98
N THR A 142 5.33 15.31 9.61
CA THR A 142 6.39 15.24 10.62
C THR A 142 7.53 14.37 10.11
N GLU A 143 8.76 14.83 10.28
CA GLU A 143 9.95 14.01 10.04
C GLU A 143 10.32 13.32 11.35
N LYS A 144 10.50 12.00 11.32
CA LYS A 144 11.02 11.23 12.46
C LYS A 144 12.19 10.36 12.01
N ASP A 145 13.12 10.17 12.92
CA ASP A 145 14.18 9.16 12.82
C ASP A 145 13.54 7.78 13.04
N ASP A 146 13.86 6.81 12.18
CA ASP A 146 13.39 5.42 12.29
C ASP A 146 14.18 4.59 13.31
N GLY A 147 15.23 5.17 13.91
CA GLY A 147 16.10 4.48 14.87
C GLY A 147 17.24 3.69 14.21
N GLU A 148 17.26 3.58 12.89
CA GLU A 148 18.32 2.97 12.07
C GLU A 148 19.12 4.04 11.30
N GLY A 149 18.92 5.33 11.63
CA GLY A 149 19.60 6.47 11.00
C GLY A 149 18.91 6.96 9.72
N GLY A 150 17.75 6.40 9.38
CA GLY A 150 16.89 6.86 8.31
C GLY A 150 15.90 7.91 8.82
N LYS A 151 15.67 8.94 8.00
CA LYS A 151 14.62 9.91 8.26
C LYS A 151 13.42 9.66 7.37
N HIS A 152 12.24 9.66 7.97
CA HIS A 152 11.01 9.38 7.28
C HIS A 152 9.94 10.43 7.57
N LEU A 153 9.10 10.67 6.57
CA LEU A 153 7.97 11.58 6.68
C LEU A 153 6.73 10.79 7.07
N TYR A 154 6.00 11.34 8.04
CA TYR A 154 4.77 10.77 8.56
C TYR A 154 3.65 11.79 8.50
N VAL A 155 2.42 11.30 8.32
CA VAL A 155 1.19 12.06 8.54
C VAL A 155 0.39 11.40 9.65
N ASP A 156 -0.45 12.19 10.32
CA ASP A 156 -1.35 11.67 11.36
C ASP A 156 -2.34 10.64 10.77
N HIS A 157 -2.55 9.55 11.48
CA HIS A 157 -3.41 8.44 11.05
C HIS A 157 -4.86 8.90 10.81
N SER A 158 -5.37 9.87 11.59
CA SER A 158 -6.73 10.41 11.43
C SER A 158 -6.88 11.23 10.14
N VAL A 159 -5.80 11.92 9.72
CA VAL A 159 -5.75 12.62 8.43
C VAL A 159 -5.78 11.60 7.30
N ALA A 160 -4.96 10.55 7.38
CA ALA A 160 -4.98 9.51 6.36
C ALA A 160 -6.32 8.77 6.29
N ALA A 161 -6.93 8.45 7.44
CA ALA A 161 -8.25 7.82 7.50
C ALA A 161 -9.34 8.65 6.80
N ARG A 162 -9.27 9.98 6.92
CA ARG A 162 -10.27 10.91 6.39
C ARG A 162 -10.03 11.32 4.94
N ASP A 163 -8.78 11.66 4.61
CA ASP A 163 -8.47 12.41 3.39
C ASP A 163 -7.72 11.59 2.33
N GLN A 164 -7.29 10.36 2.65
CA GLN A 164 -6.55 9.51 1.71
C GLN A 164 -7.44 9.17 0.51
N ARG A 165 -6.83 9.25 -0.67
CA ARG A 165 -7.38 8.79 -1.93
C ARG A 165 -6.53 7.62 -2.44
N LEU A 166 -7.11 6.80 -3.31
CA LEU A 166 -6.44 5.65 -3.87
C LEU A 166 -6.17 5.88 -5.36
N ALA A 167 -4.92 5.69 -5.76
CA ALA A 167 -4.56 5.51 -7.15
C ALA A 167 -4.51 4.01 -7.44
N ILE A 168 -5.15 3.58 -8.52
CA ILE A 168 -5.33 2.16 -8.83
C ILE A 168 -4.85 1.90 -10.25
N ALA A 169 -4.06 0.85 -10.43
CA ALA A 169 -3.61 0.39 -11.74
C ALA A 169 -3.85 -1.12 -11.89
N PRO A 170 -4.39 -1.59 -13.02
CA PRO A 170 -4.37 -3.00 -13.32
C PRO A 170 -2.93 -3.47 -13.51
N LEU A 171 -2.63 -4.65 -13.02
CA LEU A 171 -1.37 -5.31 -13.26
C LEU A 171 -1.50 -6.12 -14.56
N SER A 172 -0.85 -5.67 -15.63
CA SER A 172 -0.90 -6.29 -16.96
C SER A 172 -0.11 -7.61 -17.02
N ALA A 173 -0.40 -8.55 -16.12
CA ALA A 173 0.22 -9.87 -16.09
C ALA A 173 -0.80 -10.93 -15.67
N THR A 174 -0.85 -12.03 -16.41
CA THR A 174 -1.52 -13.26 -15.96
C THR A 174 -0.48 -14.09 -15.23
N PHE A 175 -0.63 -14.24 -13.92
CA PHE A 175 0.22 -15.11 -13.12
C PHE A 175 -0.65 -15.96 -12.19
N PRO A 176 -0.19 -17.16 -11.80
CA PRO A 176 -0.90 -17.97 -10.84
C PRO A 176 -0.91 -17.26 -9.49
N THR A 177 -1.95 -16.45 -9.25
CA THR A 177 -2.24 -15.84 -7.96
C THR A 177 -2.89 -16.89 -7.09
N HIS A 178 -2.12 -17.85 -6.62
CA HIS A 178 -2.60 -18.76 -5.59
C HIS A 178 -2.59 -18.02 -4.27
N VAL A 179 -3.77 -17.93 -3.67
CA VAL A 179 -3.94 -17.42 -2.32
C VAL A 179 -4.01 -18.61 -1.38
N ALA A 180 -2.99 -18.81 -0.54
CA ALA A 180 -3.01 -19.91 0.41
C ALA A 180 -3.99 -19.62 1.58
N PRO A 181 -4.66 -20.64 2.15
CA PRO A 181 -5.41 -20.49 3.39
C PRO A 181 -4.48 -20.06 4.53
N ALA A 182 -5.00 -19.33 5.52
CA ALA A 182 -4.26 -19.13 6.77
C ALA A 182 -3.94 -20.49 7.41
N ARG A 183 -2.72 -20.62 7.92
CA ARG A 183 -2.29 -21.77 8.72
C ARG A 183 -2.77 -21.65 10.15
#